data_AF-A0A6J4SH08-F1
#
_entry.id   AF-A0A6J4SH08-F1
#
_cell.length_a   1.000
_cell.length_b   1.000
_cell.length_c   1.000
_cell.angle_alpha   90.00
_cell.angle_beta   90.00
_cell.angle_gamma   90.00
#
_symmetry.space_group_name_H-M   'P 1'
#
loop_
_entity.id
_entity.type
_entity.pdbx_description
1 polymer ?
#
loop_
_entity_poly.entity_id
_entity_poly.type
_entity_poly.pdbx_seq_one_letter_code
_entity_poly.pdbx_strand_id
1 'polypeptide(L)'
;MHVDHPRRGAYGLCVTGLDAENQLLADADPHWPTLRVVVDPRPEDAAATLLDETRACYPDAPGGYVEVDRKAGVATFRGVQGLTSDALVHPRLGVLAALYAYWLPGRAAFHAGAFVTGSRAWAVIGGRGDGKSSLMAALAGSGLPVLGDDTLVIDDLTCLPGVRCVDLRPDAASHLPAGRTAVPVRAGARRRMQLDTAPSHTTLSGWIFLRWGTGVELRPMPVGERVTRIAQARGWHRRGVTEPRALLELAGLPAWELTRPRDWTQLGPTVDAVSELLAGVTA
;
A
#
# COMPACT_ATOMS: atom_id res chain seq x y z
N MET A 1 -28.85 -23.74 -5.96
CA MET A 1 -28.42 -22.44 -6.52
C MET A 1 -27.18 -22.04 -5.74
N HIS A 2 -25.98 -22.28 -6.29
CA HIS A 2 -24.76 -21.78 -5.66
C HIS A 2 -24.77 -20.26 -5.83
N VAL A 3 -24.85 -19.53 -4.73
CA VAL A 3 -24.65 -18.08 -4.75
C VAL A 3 -23.15 -17.88 -4.86
N ASP A 4 -22.67 -17.50 -6.04
CA ASP A 4 -21.28 -17.10 -6.22
C ASP A 4 -21.03 -15.88 -5.34
N HIS A 5 -20.27 -16.08 -4.26
CA HIS A 5 -19.84 -14.98 -3.42
C HIS A 5 -18.88 -14.09 -4.24
N PRO A 6 -19.06 -12.76 -4.21
CA PRO A 6 -18.17 -11.86 -4.93
C PRO A 6 -16.73 -12.05 -4.46
N ARG A 7 -15.82 -12.28 -5.40
CA ARG A 7 -14.40 -12.45 -5.12
C ARG A 7 -13.84 -11.11 -4.61
N ARG A 8 -13.21 -11.13 -3.45
CA ARG A 8 -12.63 -9.94 -2.81
C ARG A 8 -11.11 -9.95 -2.94
N GLY A 9 -10.51 -8.78 -3.11
CA GLY A 9 -9.07 -8.70 -3.35
C GLY A 9 -8.44 -7.33 -3.13
N ALA A 10 -7.12 -7.36 -3.06
CA ALA A 10 -6.26 -6.19 -3.01
C ALA A 10 -4.91 -6.52 -3.65
N TYR A 11 -4.24 -5.50 -4.18
CA TYR A 11 -2.89 -5.58 -4.72
C TYR A 11 -2.70 -6.62 -5.84
N GLY A 12 -3.77 -6.92 -6.60
CA GLY A 12 -3.70 -7.94 -7.63
C GLY A 12 -3.84 -9.37 -7.13
N LEU A 13 -4.35 -9.57 -5.92
CA LEU A 13 -4.61 -10.89 -5.30
C LEU A 13 -6.09 -11.01 -4.96
N CYS A 14 -6.69 -12.14 -5.31
CA CYS A 14 -7.97 -12.56 -4.74
C CYS A 14 -7.69 -13.20 -3.37
N VAL A 15 -8.31 -12.70 -2.31
CA VAL A 15 -7.99 -13.11 -0.93
C VAL A 15 -9.16 -13.87 -0.33
N THR A 16 -8.86 -14.94 0.40
CA THR A 16 -9.84 -15.73 1.15
C THR A 16 -9.31 -16.08 2.54
N GLY A 17 -10.21 -16.45 3.45
CA GLY A 17 -9.84 -16.88 4.81
C GLY A 17 -9.69 -15.73 5.80
N LEU A 18 -10.24 -14.55 5.49
CA LEU A 18 -10.24 -13.37 6.36
C LEU A 18 -11.66 -12.82 6.51
N ASP A 19 -12.17 -12.70 7.74
CA ASP A 19 -13.53 -12.17 7.96
C ASP A 19 -13.69 -10.71 7.48
N ALA A 20 -12.61 -9.92 7.55
CA ALA A 20 -12.60 -8.51 7.14
C ALA A 20 -12.56 -8.30 5.61
N GLU A 21 -12.54 -9.39 4.81
CA GLU A 21 -12.42 -9.33 3.35
C GLU A 21 -13.57 -8.56 2.68
N ASN A 22 -14.77 -8.58 3.26
CA ASN A 22 -15.94 -7.94 2.68
C ASN A 22 -16.00 -6.42 2.84
N GLN A 23 -15.30 -5.86 3.84
CA GLN A 23 -15.38 -4.43 4.15
C GLN A 23 -14.18 -3.63 3.65
N LEU A 24 -12.99 -4.26 3.68
CA LEU A 24 -11.72 -3.58 3.44
C LEU A 24 -11.06 -3.92 2.10
N LEU A 25 -11.59 -4.91 1.36
CA LEU A 25 -11.07 -5.28 0.04
C LEU A 25 -12.00 -4.80 -1.08
N ALA A 26 -11.45 -4.65 -2.28
CA ALA A 26 -12.19 -4.34 -3.49
C ALA A 26 -12.72 -5.63 -4.15
N ASP A 27 -13.51 -5.49 -5.20
CA ASP A 27 -13.82 -6.61 -6.08
C ASP A 27 -12.53 -7.07 -6.77
N ALA A 28 -12.29 -8.38 -6.76
CA ALA A 28 -11.11 -8.98 -7.39
C ALA A 28 -11.37 -9.27 -8.86
N ASP A 29 -10.42 -8.92 -9.71
CA ASP A 29 -10.43 -9.35 -11.11
C ASP A 29 -10.38 -10.90 -11.18
N PRO A 30 -11.15 -11.54 -12.07
CA PRO A 30 -11.15 -12.99 -12.23
C PRO A 30 -9.76 -13.61 -12.46
N HIS A 31 -8.84 -12.87 -13.08
CA HIS A 31 -7.49 -13.33 -13.40
C HIS A 31 -6.49 -13.18 -12.25
N TRP A 32 -6.86 -12.52 -11.15
CA TRP A 32 -5.98 -12.42 -10.00
C TRP A 32 -5.77 -13.79 -9.35
N PRO A 33 -4.52 -14.16 -9.03
CA PRO A 33 -4.24 -15.39 -8.30
C PRO A 33 -4.93 -15.36 -6.94
N THR A 34 -5.42 -16.52 -6.53
CA THR A 34 -6.08 -16.69 -5.24
C THR A 34 -5.05 -16.99 -4.16
N LEU A 35 -5.13 -16.24 -3.06
CA LEU A 35 -4.35 -16.44 -1.85
C LEU A 35 -5.30 -16.69 -0.68
N ARG A 36 -5.22 -17.89 -0.12
CA ARG A 36 -5.88 -18.23 1.14
C ARG A 36 -4.96 -17.91 2.31
N VAL A 37 -5.46 -17.12 3.26
CA VAL A 37 -4.76 -16.83 4.51
C VAL A 37 -5.22 -17.82 5.58
N VAL A 38 -4.26 -18.38 6.31
CA VAL A 38 -4.48 -19.32 7.40
C VAL A 38 -3.73 -18.82 8.63
N VAL A 39 -4.36 -18.90 9.79
CA VAL A 39 -3.72 -18.63 11.08
C VAL A 39 -3.62 -19.95 11.83
N ASP A 40 -2.40 -20.34 12.18
CA ASP A 40 -2.11 -21.51 13.00
C ASP A 40 -1.47 -21.03 14.32
N PRO A 41 -2.23 -21.00 15.42
CA PRO A 41 -1.74 -20.46 16.69
C PRO A 41 -0.71 -21.36 17.37
N ARG A 42 -0.50 -22.58 16.85
CA ARG A 42 0.45 -23.53 17.45
C ARG A 42 1.87 -22.96 17.37
N PRO A 43 2.60 -22.92 18.49
CA PRO A 43 4.00 -22.54 18.46
C PRO A 43 4.79 -23.59 17.70
N GLU A 44 5.73 -23.14 16.89
CA GLU A 44 6.63 -23.99 16.11
C GLU A 44 7.98 -23.27 16.05
N ASP A 45 9.06 -24.05 15.98
CA ASP A 45 10.40 -23.47 15.89
C ASP A 45 10.48 -22.56 14.66
N ALA A 46 11.13 -21.42 14.82
CA ALA A 46 11.27 -20.46 13.73
C ALA A 46 11.97 -21.13 12.55
N ALA A 47 11.23 -21.33 11.46
CA ALA A 47 11.81 -21.80 10.22
C ALA A 47 12.85 -20.78 9.72
N ALA A 48 13.90 -21.28 9.05
CA ALA A 48 14.91 -20.42 8.45
C ALA A 48 14.26 -19.46 7.45
N THR A 49 14.75 -18.22 7.39
CA THR A 49 14.28 -17.26 6.39
C THR A 49 14.59 -17.80 4.99
N LEU A 50 13.56 -17.92 4.16
CA LEU A 50 13.62 -18.46 2.82
C LEU A 50 12.88 -17.51 1.86
N LEU A 51 13.44 -17.31 0.67
CA LEU A 51 12.74 -16.70 -0.44
C LEU A 51 13.27 -17.31 -1.74
N ASP A 52 12.44 -18.14 -2.37
CA ASP A 52 12.68 -18.69 -3.70
C ASP A 52 11.55 -18.30 -4.67
N GLU A 53 11.48 -18.94 -5.84
CA GLU A 53 10.50 -18.64 -6.91
C GLU A 53 9.05 -19.03 -6.58
N THR A 54 8.86 -19.86 -5.55
CA THR A 54 7.59 -20.50 -5.20
C THR A 54 7.25 -20.45 -3.72
N ARG A 55 8.24 -20.21 -2.85
CA ARG A 55 8.08 -20.23 -1.41
C ARG A 55 8.79 -19.07 -0.74
N ALA A 56 8.18 -18.60 0.34
CA ALA A 56 8.79 -17.65 1.25
C ALA A 56 8.53 -18.08 2.69
N CYS A 57 9.53 -17.91 3.54
CA CYS A 57 9.42 -18.05 4.99
C CYS A 57 10.13 -16.86 5.64
N TYR A 58 9.47 -16.16 6.56
CA TYR A 58 10.07 -15.01 7.24
C TYR A 58 9.44 -14.76 8.62
N PRO A 59 10.17 -14.16 9.56
CA PRO A 59 9.63 -13.79 10.87
C PRO A 59 8.56 -12.67 10.74
N ASP A 60 7.45 -12.80 11.48
CA ASP A 60 6.37 -11.79 11.53
C ASP A 60 6.35 -11.02 12.86
N ALA A 61 6.43 -11.75 13.97
CA ALA A 61 6.34 -11.25 15.33
C ALA A 61 7.26 -12.08 16.24
N PRO A 62 7.57 -11.62 17.47
CA PRO A 62 8.33 -12.43 18.41
C PRO A 62 7.71 -13.83 18.58
N GLY A 63 8.44 -14.88 18.18
CA GLY A 63 7.97 -16.27 18.25
C GLY A 63 7.01 -16.72 17.15
N GLY A 64 6.77 -15.90 16.12
CA GLY A 64 5.91 -16.25 14.99
C GLY A 64 6.52 -15.95 13.63
N TYR A 65 6.11 -16.71 12.63
CA TYR A 65 6.61 -16.60 11.26
C TYR A 65 5.48 -16.77 10.25
N VAL A 66 5.74 -16.38 9.00
CA VAL A 66 4.83 -16.56 7.87
C VAL A 66 5.48 -17.52 6.90
N GLU A 67 4.72 -18.51 6.47
CA GLU A 67 5.04 -19.35 5.32
C GLU A 67 4.10 -19.00 4.18
N VAL A 68 4.65 -18.80 2.99
CA VAL A 68 3.88 -18.55 1.79
C VAL A 68 4.26 -19.57 0.74
N ASP A 69 3.27 -20.30 0.24
CA ASP A 69 3.41 -21.25 -0.86
C ASP A 69 2.60 -20.74 -2.05
N ARG A 70 3.31 -20.25 -3.07
CA ARG A 70 2.72 -19.68 -4.28
C ARG A 70 1.90 -20.69 -5.07
N LYS A 71 2.39 -21.93 -5.18
CA LYS A 71 1.74 -22.97 -5.98
C LYS A 71 0.45 -23.43 -5.32
N ALA A 72 0.47 -23.59 -4.00
CA ALA A 72 -0.73 -23.90 -3.23
C ALA A 72 -1.69 -22.70 -3.10
N GLY A 73 -1.19 -21.47 -3.29
CA GLY A 73 -1.97 -20.26 -3.08
C GLY A 73 -2.30 -20.06 -1.60
N VAL A 74 -1.37 -20.35 -0.69
CA VAL A 74 -1.60 -20.30 0.77
C VAL A 74 -0.53 -19.47 1.46
N ALA A 75 -0.96 -18.61 2.40
CA ALA A 75 -0.10 -17.97 3.38
C ALA A 75 -0.53 -18.41 4.79
N THR A 76 0.39 -19.02 5.55
CA THR A 76 0.14 -19.48 6.91
C THR A 76 0.92 -18.62 7.90
N PHE A 77 0.20 -17.97 8.81
CA PHE A 77 0.77 -17.25 9.96
C PHE A 77 0.83 -18.22 11.14
N ARG A 78 2.05 -18.58 11.56
CA ARG A 78 2.31 -19.59 12.60
C ARG A 78 2.84 -18.96 13.88
N GLY A 79 2.39 -19.46 15.04
CA GLY A 79 2.89 -19.06 16.35
C GLY A 79 2.50 -17.64 16.79
N VAL A 80 1.69 -16.92 16.02
CA VAL A 80 1.24 -15.55 16.36
C VAL A 80 -0.06 -15.61 17.14
N GLN A 81 0.02 -15.38 18.46
CA GLN A 81 -1.15 -15.31 19.33
C GLN A 81 -1.93 -14.00 19.14
N GLY A 82 -3.26 -14.08 19.17
CA GLY A 82 -4.15 -12.90 19.12
C GLY A 82 -4.19 -12.16 17.79
N LEU A 83 -3.80 -12.83 16.69
CA LEU A 83 -3.82 -12.23 15.37
C LEU A 83 -5.26 -12.08 14.86
N THR A 84 -5.74 -10.84 14.74
CA THR A 84 -7.08 -10.55 14.23
C THR A 84 -7.08 -10.42 12.70
N SER A 85 -8.25 -10.67 12.07
CA SER A 85 -8.41 -10.47 10.62
C SER A 85 -8.01 -9.06 10.19
N ASP A 86 -8.31 -8.03 10.99
CA ASP A 86 -7.93 -6.65 10.67
C ASP A 86 -6.40 -6.42 10.63
N ALA A 87 -5.67 -7.08 11.52
CA ALA A 87 -4.20 -7.01 11.58
C ALA A 87 -3.52 -7.82 10.47
N LEU A 88 -4.22 -8.81 9.92
CA LEU A 88 -3.83 -9.56 8.72
C LEU A 88 -4.09 -8.75 7.45
N VAL A 89 -5.30 -8.20 7.31
CA VAL A 89 -5.67 -7.38 6.15
C VAL A 89 -4.73 -6.19 6.02
N HIS A 90 -4.45 -5.46 7.09
CA HIS A 90 -3.48 -4.38 7.02
C HIS A 90 -2.68 -4.24 8.33
N PRO A 91 -1.33 -4.33 8.26
CA PRO A 91 -0.49 -4.12 7.07
C PRO A 91 0.00 -5.42 6.40
N ARG A 92 -0.27 -6.60 6.96
CA ARG A 92 0.40 -7.85 6.57
C ARG A 92 0.10 -8.29 5.14
N LEU A 93 -1.12 -8.06 4.65
CA LEU A 93 -1.47 -8.37 3.26
C LEU A 93 -0.59 -7.62 2.26
N GLY A 94 -0.13 -6.40 2.58
CA GLY A 94 0.81 -5.66 1.74
C GLY A 94 2.17 -6.36 1.61
N VAL A 95 2.61 -7.08 2.65
CA VAL A 95 3.84 -7.89 2.59
C VAL A 95 3.65 -9.11 1.68
N LEU A 96 2.51 -9.79 1.80
CA LEU A 96 2.15 -10.92 0.92
C LEU A 96 2.05 -10.46 -0.54
N ALA A 97 1.47 -9.28 -0.78
CA ALA A 97 1.40 -8.68 -2.10
C ALA A 97 2.78 -8.37 -2.68
N ALA A 98 3.71 -7.86 -1.86
CA ALA A 98 5.08 -7.63 -2.30
C ALA A 98 5.83 -8.91 -2.68
N LEU A 99 5.55 -10.03 -2.00
CA LEU A 99 6.07 -11.35 -2.37
C LEU A 99 5.51 -11.82 -3.71
N TYR A 100 4.20 -11.68 -3.91
CA TYR A 100 3.59 -12.03 -5.19
C TYR A 100 4.06 -11.15 -6.34
N ALA A 101 4.31 -9.86 -6.09
CA ALA A 101 4.92 -8.97 -7.08
C ALA A 101 6.33 -9.41 -7.46
N TYR A 102 7.11 -9.95 -6.51
CA TYR A 102 8.42 -10.55 -6.81
C TYR A 102 8.31 -11.81 -7.69
N TRP A 103 7.26 -12.61 -7.51
CA TRP A 103 7.05 -13.87 -8.22
C TRP A 103 6.42 -13.74 -9.60
N LEU A 104 5.66 -12.67 -9.84
CA LEU A 104 4.88 -12.46 -11.05
C LEU A 104 5.61 -11.49 -11.98
N PRO A 105 5.84 -11.87 -13.24
CA PRO A 105 6.44 -10.98 -14.23
C PRO A 105 5.65 -9.67 -14.37
N GLY A 106 6.34 -8.58 -14.70
CA GLY A 106 5.72 -7.26 -14.90
C GLY A 106 5.30 -6.55 -13.60
N ARG A 107 5.33 -7.21 -12.44
CA ARG A 107 4.90 -6.61 -11.18
C ARG A 107 6.03 -6.00 -10.37
N ALA A 108 5.72 -4.90 -9.69
CA ALA A 108 6.60 -4.25 -8.74
C ALA A 108 5.81 -3.75 -7.53
N ALA A 109 6.43 -3.85 -6.34
CA ALA A 109 5.83 -3.38 -5.09
C ALA A 109 6.69 -2.29 -4.43
N PHE A 110 6.02 -1.27 -3.91
CA PHE A 110 6.64 -0.11 -3.27
C PHE A 110 6.02 0.18 -1.90
N HIS A 111 6.84 0.64 -0.96
CA HIS A 111 6.35 1.24 0.28
C HIS A 111 5.85 2.67 0.00
N ALA A 112 4.69 2.74 -0.66
CA ALA A 112 4.04 3.96 -1.08
C ALA A 112 2.54 3.87 -0.83
N GLY A 113 1.90 5.01 -0.66
CA GLY A 113 0.47 5.16 -0.85
C GLY A 113 0.21 5.61 -2.28
N ALA A 114 -1.02 5.54 -2.75
CA ALA A 114 -1.37 6.10 -4.04
C ALA A 114 -2.80 6.64 -4.06
N PHE A 115 -3.00 7.66 -4.87
CA PHE A 115 -4.31 8.28 -5.09
C PHE A 115 -4.50 8.58 -6.58
N VAL A 116 -5.74 8.96 -6.93
CA VAL A 116 -6.17 9.13 -8.32
C VAL A 116 -6.65 10.55 -8.56
N THR A 117 -6.25 11.11 -9.70
CA THR A 117 -6.83 12.33 -10.27
C THR A 117 -7.24 12.07 -11.73
N GLY A 118 -8.53 12.27 -12.04
CA GLY A 118 -9.08 11.83 -13.33
C GLY A 118 -8.88 10.33 -13.53
N SER A 119 -8.16 9.93 -14.58
CA SER A 119 -7.80 8.53 -14.87
C SER A 119 -6.38 8.13 -14.47
N ARG A 120 -5.66 9.02 -13.77
CA ARG A 120 -4.23 8.91 -13.50
C ARG A 120 -3.95 8.66 -12.03
N ALA A 121 -3.09 7.70 -11.74
CA ALA A 121 -2.62 7.41 -10.40
C ALA A 121 -1.29 8.12 -10.09
N TRP A 122 -1.13 8.48 -8.82
CA TRP A 122 0.03 9.19 -8.29
C TRP A 122 0.56 8.47 -7.07
N ALA A 123 1.79 7.99 -7.15
CA ALA A 123 2.44 7.31 -6.05
C ALA A 123 3.03 8.33 -5.07
N VAL A 124 2.78 8.14 -3.77
CA VAL A 124 3.32 8.98 -2.70
C VAL A 124 4.30 8.17 -1.87
N ILE A 125 5.56 8.59 -1.89
CA ILE A 125 6.65 7.97 -1.16
C ILE A 125 7.03 8.86 0.02
N GLY A 126 7.11 8.27 1.20
CA GLY A 126 7.60 8.92 2.40
C GLY A 126 8.10 7.86 3.38
N GLY A 127 9.18 8.17 4.07
CA GLY A 127 9.72 7.34 5.12
C GLY A 127 8.80 7.27 6.34
N ARG A 128 9.25 6.51 7.34
CA ARG A 128 8.50 6.34 8.58
C ARG A 128 8.33 7.69 9.28
N GLY A 129 7.08 8.15 9.36
CA GLY A 129 6.76 9.41 10.02
C GLY A 129 6.90 10.63 9.13
N ASP A 130 6.95 10.47 7.80
CA ASP A 130 6.92 11.59 6.83
C ASP A 130 5.51 12.06 6.48
N GLY A 131 4.49 11.60 7.23
CA GLY A 131 3.12 12.07 7.08
C GLY A 131 2.36 11.49 5.90
N LYS A 132 2.87 10.41 5.28
CA LYS A 132 2.22 9.70 4.15
C LYS A 132 0.77 9.32 4.44
N SER A 133 0.53 8.52 5.48
CA SER A 133 -0.83 8.11 5.85
C SER A 133 -1.73 9.30 6.16
N SER A 134 -1.23 10.34 6.82
CA SER A 134 -2.01 11.56 7.09
C SER A 134 -2.35 12.34 5.81
N LEU A 135 -1.45 12.36 4.83
CA LEU A 135 -1.73 12.94 3.52
C LEU A 135 -2.76 12.09 2.75
N MET A 136 -2.63 10.76 2.76
CA MET A 136 -3.61 9.86 2.12
C MET A 136 -5.01 10.08 2.70
N ALA A 137 -5.12 10.15 4.03
CA ALA A 137 -6.39 10.43 4.69
C ALA A 137 -6.94 11.84 4.36
N ALA A 138 -6.07 12.86 4.24
CA ALA A 138 -6.49 14.21 3.86
C ALA A 138 -6.98 14.29 2.41
N LEU A 139 -6.29 13.60 1.48
CA LEU A 139 -6.72 13.51 0.07
C LEU A 139 -8.08 12.80 -0.04
N ALA A 140 -8.25 11.68 0.65
CA ALA A 140 -9.52 10.97 0.73
C ALA A 140 -10.63 11.86 1.32
N GLY A 141 -10.34 12.57 2.42
CA GLY A 141 -11.28 13.52 3.03
C GLY A 141 -11.63 14.72 2.14
N SER A 142 -10.83 14.99 1.11
CA SER A 142 -11.07 16.02 0.10
C SER A 142 -11.74 15.47 -1.17
N GLY A 143 -12.18 14.20 -1.15
CA GLY A 143 -12.90 13.55 -2.24
C GLY A 143 -12.04 12.91 -3.32
N LEU A 144 -10.71 12.87 -3.15
CA LEU A 144 -9.83 12.19 -4.10
C LEU A 144 -9.78 10.68 -3.82
N PRO A 145 -10.01 9.81 -4.82
CA PRO A 145 -9.91 8.37 -4.62
C PRO A 145 -8.50 7.96 -4.20
N VAL A 146 -8.37 7.21 -3.12
CA VAL A 146 -7.11 6.65 -2.63
C VAL A 146 -7.08 5.16 -2.93
N LEU A 147 -6.09 4.72 -3.68
CA LEU A 147 -5.90 3.30 -4.04
C LEU A 147 -5.45 2.48 -2.84
N GLY A 148 -4.67 3.06 -1.94
CA GLY A 148 -4.21 2.40 -0.72
C GLY A 148 -3.13 3.18 0.01
N ASP A 149 -2.83 2.71 1.22
CA ASP A 149 -1.73 3.20 2.07
C ASP A 149 -0.69 2.11 2.34
N ASP A 150 0.54 2.53 2.65
CA ASP A 150 1.74 1.73 2.96
C ASP A 150 2.25 0.73 1.90
N THR A 151 1.43 0.26 0.97
CA THR A 151 1.86 -0.61 -0.13
C THR A 151 1.18 -0.20 -1.43
N LEU A 152 1.98 -0.07 -2.48
CA LEU A 152 1.52 0.08 -3.85
C LEU A 152 2.06 -1.09 -4.65
N VAL A 153 1.19 -1.82 -5.34
CA VAL A 153 1.58 -2.80 -6.36
C VAL A 153 1.23 -2.26 -7.72
N ILE A 154 2.17 -2.38 -8.64
CA ILE A 154 2.06 -1.96 -10.03
C ILE A 154 2.23 -3.21 -10.89
N ASP A 155 1.37 -3.37 -11.88
CA ASP A 155 1.44 -4.37 -12.95
C ASP A 155 1.72 -3.61 -14.27
N ASP A 156 2.95 -3.69 -14.75
CA ASP A 156 3.56 -2.76 -15.71
C ASP A 156 3.49 -1.30 -15.25
N LEU A 157 2.50 -0.55 -15.72
CA LEU A 157 2.18 0.82 -15.29
C LEU A 157 0.80 0.94 -14.64
N THR A 158 0.07 -0.17 -14.48
CA THR A 158 -1.26 -0.19 -13.86
C THR A 158 -1.11 -0.33 -12.34
N CYS A 159 -1.55 0.68 -11.60
CA CYS A 159 -1.66 0.61 -10.16
C CYS A 159 -2.84 -0.30 -9.77
N LEU A 160 -2.56 -1.30 -8.95
CA LEU A 160 -3.56 -2.22 -8.43
C LEU A 160 -4.13 -1.67 -7.11
N PRO A 161 -5.46 -1.67 -6.91
CA PRO A 161 -6.07 -1.13 -5.70
C PRO A 161 -5.63 -1.96 -4.48
N GLY A 162 -5.22 -1.27 -3.43
CA GLY A 162 -4.85 -1.88 -2.16
C GLY A 162 -6.02 -2.08 -1.23
N VAL A 163 -5.70 -2.30 0.04
CA VAL A 163 -6.71 -2.34 1.10
C VAL A 163 -7.33 -0.95 1.24
N ARG A 164 -8.66 -0.91 1.35
CA ARG A 164 -9.49 0.29 1.48
C ARG A 164 -9.45 0.88 2.89
N CYS A 165 -8.26 1.12 3.42
CA CYS A 165 -8.10 1.80 4.69
C CYS A 165 -6.77 2.54 4.84
N VAL A 166 -6.74 3.46 5.80
CA VAL A 166 -5.54 4.16 6.27
C VAL A 166 -5.42 3.99 7.79
N ASP A 167 -4.27 3.52 8.28
CA ASP A 167 -4.01 3.35 9.72
C ASP A 167 -3.26 4.55 10.30
N LEU A 168 -4.01 5.53 10.78
CA LEU A 168 -3.51 6.76 11.37
C LEU A 168 -2.97 6.54 12.78
N ARG A 169 -1.97 7.35 13.17
CA ARG A 169 -1.62 7.49 14.59
C ARG A 169 -2.75 8.22 15.32
N PRO A 170 -2.96 8.00 16.62
CA PRO A 170 -4.01 8.68 17.39
C PRO A 170 -3.97 10.21 17.27
N ASP A 171 -2.78 10.81 17.27
CA ASP A 171 -2.62 12.27 17.08
C ASP A 171 -3.07 12.70 15.68
N ALA A 172 -2.55 12.09 14.61
CA ALA A 172 -3.00 12.41 13.25
C ALA A 172 -4.52 12.25 13.05
N ALA A 173 -5.12 11.23 13.67
CA ALA A 173 -6.55 10.97 13.58
C ALA A 173 -7.42 12.04 14.25
N SER A 174 -6.96 12.67 15.34
CA SER A 174 -7.75 13.71 16.04
C SER A 174 -7.85 15.02 15.24
N HIS A 175 -6.85 15.27 14.40
CA HIS A 175 -6.76 16.47 13.56
C HIS A 175 -7.47 16.35 12.20
N LEU A 176 -7.81 15.14 11.76
CA LEU A 176 -8.51 14.89 10.50
C LEU A 176 -10.00 14.64 10.74
N PRO A 177 -10.93 15.32 10.04
CA PRO A 177 -12.37 15.09 10.20
C PRO A 177 -12.77 13.61 10.08
N ALA A 178 -12.31 12.94 9.02
CA ALA A 178 -12.54 11.51 8.80
C ALA A 178 -11.73 10.61 9.75
N GLY A 179 -10.67 11.13 10.36
CA GLY A 179 -9.91 10.44 11.40
C GLY A 179 -10.67 10.34 12.73
N ARG A 180 -11.65 11.22 13.00
CA ARG A 180 -12.42 11.21 14.25
C ARG A 180 -13.45 10.08 14.34
N THR A 181 -13.90 9.57 13.19
CA THR A 181 -14.77 8.40 13.10
C THR A 181 -13.99 7.09 12.91
N ALA A 182 -12.65 7.16 12.84
CA ALA A 182 -11.80 6.00 12.66
C ALA A 182 -11.80 5.08 13.89
N VAL A 183 -11.84 3.78 13.62
CA VAL A 183 -11.94 2.75 14.67
C VAL A 183 -10.55 2.38 15.23
N PRO A 184 -10.41 2.13 16.54
CA PRO A 184 -9.15 1.63 17.09
C PRO A 184 -8.77 0.28 16.48
N VAL A 185 -7.53 0.12 16.03
CA VAL A 185 -6.96 -1.14 15.54
C VAL A 185 -5.56 -1.36 16.10
N ARG A 186 -5.01 -2.57 15.92
CA ARG A 186 -3.67 -2.95 16.39
C ARG A 186 -3.49 -2.66 17.89
N ALA A 187 -4.41 -3.20 18.70
CA ALA A 187 -4.47 -2.96 20.15
C ALA A 187 -4.52 -1.46 20.53
N GLY A 188 -5.19 -0.64 19.71
CA GLY A 188 -5.35 0.80 19.96
C GLY A 188 -4.16 1.67 19.56
N ALA A 189 -3.06 1.07 19.07
CA ALA A 189 -1.89 1.82 18.60
C ALA A 189 -2.17 2.64 17.34
N ARG A 190 -3.24 2.32 16.60
CA ARG A 190 -3.67 3.00 15.38
C ARG A 190 -5.17 3.22 15.35
N ARG A 191 -5.59 4.16 14.51
CA ARG A 191 -6.99 4.49 14.18
C ARG A 191 -7.19 4.23 12.69
N ARG A 192 -8.04 3.27 12.34
CA ARG A 192 -8.32 2.87 10.96
C ARG A 192 -9.46 3.71 10.39
N MET A 193 -9.13 4.53 9.40
CA MET A 193 -10.09 5.21 8.55
C MET A 193 -10.39 4.31 7.34
N GLN A 194 -11.66 4.03 7.07
CA GLN A 194 -12.07 3.32 5.86
C GLN A 194 -12.01 4.27 4.65
N LEU A 195 -11.61 3.74 3.50
CA LEU A 195 -11.58 4.45 2.23
C LEU A 195 -12.76 4.04 1.35
N ASP A 196 -13.23 4.98 0.54
CA ASP A 196 -14.18 4.68 -0.53
C ASP A 196 -13.56 3.75 -1.58
N THR A 197 -14.40 3.22 -2.46
CA THR A 197 -13.92 2.41 -3.58
C THR A 197 -13.14 3.30 -4.54
N ALA A 198 -11.94 2.86 -4.92
CA ALA A 198 -11.15 3.48 -5.97
C ALA A 198 -11.28 2.67 -7.28
N PRO A 199 -11.00 3.25 -8.46
CA PRO A 199 -11.02 2.51 -9.71
C PRO A 199 -10.04 1.33 -9.68
N SER A 200 -10.44 0.19 -10.27
CA SER A 200 -9.68 -1.07 -10.25
C SER A 200 -8.44 -1.06 -11.15
N HIS A 201 -8.40 -0.16 -12.15
CA HIS A 201 -7.27 0.01 -13.06
C HIS A 201 -6.99 1.50 -13.23
N THR A 202 -5.80 1.95 -12.83
CA THR A 202 -5.35 3.33 -13.03
C THR A 202 -3.89 3.33 -13.43
N THR A 203 -3.54 4.11 -14.45
CA THR A 203 -2.16 4.16 -14.94
C THR A 203 -1.34 5.11 -14.05
N LEU A 204 -0.21 4.63 -13.54
CA LEU A 204 0.75 5.44 -12.81
C LEU A 204 1.26 6.56 -13.73
N SER A 205 1.08 7.79 -13.29
CA SER A 205 1.49 8.99 -14.04
C SER A 205 2.64 9.74 -13.40
N GLY A 206 3.03 9.41 -12.17
CA GLY A 206 4.17 10.03 -11.54
C GLY A 206 4.32 9.73 -10.05
N TRP A 207 5.34 10.36 -9.48
CA TRP A 207 5.79 10.13 -8.11
C TRP A 207 5.83 11.43 -7.30
N ILE A 208 5.40 11.38 -6.05
CA ILE A 208 5.51 12.47 -5.09
C ILE A 208 6.32 11.98 -3.90
N PHE A 209 7.46 12.61 -3.65
CA PHE A 209 8.35 12.30 -2.54
C PHE A 209 8.14 13.31 -1.42
N LEU A 210 7.77 12.82 -0.24
CA LEU A 210 7.51 13.66 0.92
C LEU A 210 8.82 14.09 1.58
N ARG A 211 8.84 15.35 1.99
CA ARG A 211 9.90 15.94 2.79
C ARG A 211 9.33 16.92 3.80
N TRP A 212 9.90 16.92 5.01
CA TRP A 212 9.59 17.96 5.99
C TRP A 212 10.35 19.26 5.69
N GLY A 213 9.68 20.40 5.84
CA GLY A 213 10.25 21.73 5.71
C GLY A 213 9.43 22.77 6.46
N THR A 214 9.55 24.04 6.08
CA THR A 214 8.87 25.17 6.75
C THR A 214 7.61 25.65 6.03
N GLY A 215 7.45 25.31 4.76
CA GLY A 215 6.30 25.68 3.94
C GLY A 215 5.89 24.54 3.01
N VAL A 216 4.74 24.72 2.36
CA VAL A 216 4.25 23.81 1.32
C VAL A 216 4.91 24.22 0.01
N GLU A 217 5.66 23.30 -0.60
CA GLU A 217 6.35 23.55 -1.87
C GLU A 217 6.44 22.25 -2.68
N LEU A 218 6.16 22.35 -3.98
CA LEU A 218 6.32 21.26 -4.94
C LEU A 218 7.44 21.61 -5.92
N ARG A 219 8.48 20.78 -5.96
CA ARG A 219 9.61 20.94 -6.89
C ARG A 219 9.74 19.73 -7.80
N PRO A 220 9.88 19.91 -9.13
CA PRO A 220 10.22 18.80 -10.01
C PRO A 220 11.52 18.13 -9.55
N MET A 221 11.51 16.80 -9.51
CA MET A 221 12.68 16.00 -9.14
C MET A 221 13.57 15.77 -10.37
N PRO A 222 14.89 16.06 -10.28
CA PRO A 222 15.83 15.76 -11.34
C PRO A 222 15.83 14.27 -11.72
N VAL A 223 15.91 13.95 -13.01
CA VAL A 223 15.88 12.56 -13.50
C VAL A 223 16.95 11.69 -12.85
N GLY A 224 18.16 12.23 -12.63
CA GLY A 224 19.26 11.50 -12.00
C GLY A 224 18.98 11.04 -10.57
N GLU A 225 18.06 11.69 -9.85
CA GLU A 225 17.69 11.31 -8.48
C GLU A 225 16.57 10.26 -8.44
N ARG A 226 15.71 10.20 -9.47
CA ARG A 226 14.50 9.39 -9.50
C ARG A 226 14.79 7.91 -9.35
N VAL A 227 15.76 7.38 -10.12
CA VAL A 227 16.13 5.95 -10.10
C VAL A 227 16.49 5.51 -8.68
N THR A 228 17.36 6.28 -8.01
CA THR A 228 17.81 5.99 -6.65
C THR A 228 16.64 6.06 -5.65
N ARG A 229 15.83 7.11 -5.72
CA ARG A 229 14.73 7.34 -4.77
C ARG A 229 13.60 6.31 -4.93
N ILE A 230 13.25 5.95 -6.16
CA ILE A 230 12.27 4.89 -6.47
C ILE A 230 12.81 3.52 -6.04
N ALA A 231 14.08 3.23 -6.33
CA ALA A 231 14.71 1.97 -5.91
C ALA A 231 14.74 1.81 -4.37
N GLN A 232 14.99 2.90 -3.64
CA GLN A 232 14.95 2.92 -2.17
C GLN A 232 13.54 2.71 -1.60
N ALA A 233 12.51 3.11 -2.35
CA ALA A 233 11.12 2.97 -1.96
C ALA A 233 10.52 1.58 -2.26
N ARG A 234 11.27 0.68 -2.88
CA ARG A 234 10.83 -0.71 -3.12
C ARG A 234 10.46 -1.38 -1.80
N GLY A 235 9.46 -2.26 -1.88
CA GLY A 235 8.89 -2.96 -0.73
C GLY A 235 9.92 -3.73 0.11
N TRP A 236 9.45 -4.30 1.22
CA TRP A 236 10.27 -4.98 2.23
C TRP A 236 11.30 -5.97 1.68
N HIS A 237 10.98 -6.62 0.56
CA HIS A 237 11.96 -7.35 -0.23
C HIS A 237 12.65 -6.38 -1.18
N ARG A 238 13.80 -5.82 -0.77
CA ARG A 238 14.71 -5.00 -1.62
C ARG A 238 15.24 -5.72 -2.88
N ARG A 239 14.66 -6.88 -3.22
CA ARG A 239 14.95 -7.74 -4.37
C ARG A 239 13.84 -7.73 -5.44
N GLY A 240 12.74 -6.98 -5.20
CA GLY A 240 11.46 -7.06 -5.92
C GLY A 240 11.36 -6.41 -7.30
N VAL A 241 12.44 -5.91 -7.90
CA VAL A 241 12.46 -5.71 -9.36
C VAL A 241 13.75 -6.35 -9.82
N THR A 242 13.60 -7.57 -10.30
CA THR A 242 14.65 -8.35 -10.94
C THR A 242 15.01 -7.77 -12.31
N GLU A 243 14.15 -6.91 -12.87
CA GLU A 243 14.30 -6.33 -14.20
C GLU A 243 14.70 -4.84 -14.16
N PRO A 244 15.98 -4.49 -14.41
CA PRO A 244 16.43 -3.10 -14.46
C PRO A 244 15.62 -2.20 -15.38
N ARG A 245 15.08 -2.76 -16.48
CA ARG A 245 14.26 -2.04 -17.45
C ARG A 245 13.00 -1.44 -16.83
N ALA A 246 12.24 -2.21 -16.05
CA ALA A 246 11.02 -1.74 -15.40
C ALA A 246 11.32 -0.58 -14.44
N LEU A 247 12.47 -0.60 -13.74
CA LEU A 247 12.87 0.55 -12.91
C LEU A 247 13.09 1.81 -13.73
N LEU A 248 13.77 1.70 -14.88
CA LEU A 248 14.07 2.83 -15.74
C LEU A 248 12.80 3.40 -16.36
N GLU A 249 11.85 2.55 -16.76
CA GLU A 249 10.53 2.97 -17.27
C GLU A 249 9.76 3.73 -16.19
N LEU A 250 9.69 3.19 -14.97
CA LEU A 250 9.08 3.87 -13.82
C LEU A 250 9.78 5.17 -13.44
N ALA A 251 11.10 5.25 -13.55
CA ALA A 251 11.89 6.46 -13.29
C ALA A 251 11.80 7.51 -14.41
N GLY A 252 11.39 7.09 -15.61
CA GLY A 252 11.06 7.99 -16.72
C GLY A 252 9.80 8.80 -16.46
N LEU A 253 8.92 8.34 -15.57
CA LEU A 253 7.74 9.09 -15.18
C LEU A 253 8.11 10.40 -14.46
N PRO A 254 7.28 11.45 -14.61
CA PRO A 254 7.40 12.66 -13.82
C PRO A 254 7.46 12.40 -12.31
N ALA A 255 8.27 13.19 -11.60
CA ALA A 255 8.44 13.06 -10.16
C ALA A 255 8.61 14.44 -9.52
N TRP A 256 8.11 14.59 -8.30
CA TRP A 256 8.15 15.82 -7.52
C TRP A 256 8.58 15.56 -6.09
N GLU A 257 9.29 16.51 -5.50
CA GLU A 257 9.47 16.60 -4.05
C GLU A 257 8.40 17.53 -3.48
N LEU A 258 7.55 17.01 -2.61
CA LEU A 258 6.57 17.75 -1.83
C LEU A 258 7.17 18.05 -0.45
N THR A 259 7.63 19.28 -0.28
CA THR A 259 8.02 19.81 1.02
C THR A 259 6.79 20.33 1.74
N ARG A 260 6.64 20.01 3.02
CA ARG A 260 5.55 20.49 3.87
C ARG A 260 5.98 20.62 5.34
N PRO A 261 5.33 21.46 6.14
CA PRO A 261 5.62 21.54 7.57
C PRO A 261 4.97 20.40 8.36
N ARG A 262 5.53 20.14 9.54
CA ARG A 262 4.94 19.25 10.57
C ARG A 262 3.82 19.96 11.33
N ASP A 263 2.88 20.51 10.58
CA ASP A 263 1.76 21.27 11.08
C ASP A 263 0.47 20.75 10.44
N TRP A 264 -0.49 20.35 11.27
CA TRP A 264 -1.76 19.81 10.82
C TRP A 264 -2.63 20.85 10.12
N THR A 265 -2.49 22.14 10.45
CA THR A 265 -3.22 23.24 9.79
C THR A 265 -2.83 23.38 8.32
N GLN A 266 -1.65 22.88 7.95
CA GLN A 266 -1.10 22.97 6.60
C GLN A 266 -1.48 21.77 5.71
N LEU A 267 -2.26 20.81 6.23
CA LEU A 267 -2.73 19.67 5.45
C LEU A 267 -3.67 20.08 4.31
N GLY A 268 -4.61 21.00 4.55
CA GLY A 268 -5.49 21.54 3.51
C GLY A 268 -4.69 22.19 2.38
N PRO A 269 -3.85 23.21 2.67
CA PRO A 269 -2.96 23.81 1.68
C PRO A 269 -2.05 22.81 0.97
N THR A 270 -1.61 21.75 1.65
CA THR A 270 -0.84 20.66 1.02
C THR A 270 -1.66 19.91 -0.03
N VAL A 271 -2.92 19.58 0.27
CA VAL A 271 -3.84 18.93 -0.67
C VAL A 271 -4.14 19.84 -1.85
N ASP A 272 -4.36 21.14 -1.62
CA ASP A 272 -4.61 22.12 -2.67
C ASP A 272 -3.41 22.22 -3.62
N ALA A 273 -2.20 22.38 -3.09
CA ALA A 273 -0.98 22.46 -3.88
C ALA A 273 -0.74 21.20 -4.73
N VAL A 274 -1.01 20.01 -4.16
CA VAL A 274 -0.96 18.75 -4.91
C VAL A 274 -2.00 18.77 -6.02
N SER A 275 -3.26 19.11 -5.72
CA SER A 275 -4.35 19.11 -6.69
C SER A 275 -4.10 20.06 -7.87
N GLU A 276 -3.60 21.27 -7.60
CA GLU A 276 -3.23 22.28 -8.59
C GLU A 276 -2.11 21.79 -9.52
N LEU A 277 -1.05 21.20 -8.95
CA LEU A 277 0.04 20.63 -9.74
C LEU A 277 -0.49 19.60 -10.74
N LEU A 278 -1.37 18.71 -10.28
CA LEU A 278 -1.87 17.62 -11.10
C LEU A 278 -2.77 18.12 -12.23
N ALA A 279 -3.56 19.16 -11.99
CA ALA A 279 -4.35 19.82 -13.04
C ALA A 279 -3.45 20.36 -14.16
N GLY A 280 -2.29 20.95 -13.81
CA GLY A 280 -1.33 21.48 -14.77
C GLY A 280 -0.52 20.44 -15.55
N VAL A 281 -0.39 19.21 -15.04
CA VAL A 281 0.31 18.10 -15.74
C VAL A 281 -0.63 17.35 -16.69
N THR A 282 -1.95 17.47 -16.49
CA THR A 282 -2.97 16.82 -17.32
C THR A 282 -3.44 17.64 -18.52
N ALA A 283 -3.09 18.91 -18.58
CA ALA A 283 -3.34 19.81 -19.72
C ALA A 283 -2.23 19.70 -20.78
#